data_AF-A0A559LYL6-F1
#
_entry.id   AF-A0A559LYL6-F1
#
_cell.length_a   1.000
_cell.length_b   1.000
_cell.length_c   1.000
_cell.angle_alpha   90.00
_cell.angle_beta   90.00
_cell.angle_gamma   90.00
#
_symmetry.space_group_name_H-M   'P 1'
#
loop_
_entity.id
_entity.type
_entity.pdbx_description
1 polymer ?
#
loop_
_entity_poly.entity_id
_entity_poly.type
_entity_poly.pdbx_seq_one_letter_code
_entity_poly.pdbx_strand_id
1 'polypeptide(L)'
;MQVASRILLVWGIVDPFPLLAKSAAYSSMLLAWSVTEVIRYSFFTFSLSGYSPALVSWLRYNMFFVLYPLGISSECWLIYSAIGPAREVRVEYAWVLQLILLVYVPGSYILFTHMMAQRRKVMRGKQAQKTL
;
A
#
# COMPACT_ATOMS: atom_id res chain seq x y z
N MET A 1 9.09 -3.01 3.47
CA MET A 1 7.77 -2.76 4.11
C MET A 1 6.58 -3.39 3.41
N GLN A 2 6.49 -3.42 2.06
CA GLN A 2 5.30 -3.97 1.39
C GLN A 2 4.99 -5.45 1.70
N VAL A 3 6.01 -6.30 1.86
CA VAL A 3 5.79 -7.73 2.18
C VAL A 3 5.31 -7.92 3.62
N ALA A 4 5.89 -7.20 4.58
CA ALA A 4 5.52 -7.30 5.99
C ALA A 4 4.08 -6.81 6.25
N SER A 5 3.66 -5.71 5.60
CA SER A 5 2.28 -5.21 5.67
C SER A 5 1.28 -6.25 5.14
N ARG A 6 1.59 -6.92 4.02
CA ARG A 6 0.72 -7.98 3.46
C ARG A 6 0.56 -9.19 4.38
N ILE A 7 1.66 -9.64 4.99
CA ILE A 7 1.63 -10.78 5.91
C ILE A 7 0.75 -10.43 7.13
N LEU A 8 0.91 -9.23 7.69
CA LEU A 8 0.12 -8.76 8.83
C LEU A 8 -1.38 -8.68 8.49
N LEU A 9 -1.74 -8.21 7.29
CA LEU A 9 -3.13 -8.12 6.86
C LEU A 9 -3.77 -9.47 6.56
N VAL A 10 -3.07 -10.34 5.83
CA VAL A 10 -3.63 -11.64 5.44
C VAL A 10 -3.71 -12.57 6.65
N TRP A 11 -2.62 -12.73 7.41
CA TRP A 11 -2.56 -13.67 8.53
C TRP A 11 -3.03 -13.08 9.85
N GLY A 12 -2.82 -11.78 10.08
CA GLY A 12 -3.19 -11.13 11.34
C GLY A 12 -4.64 -10.63 11.38
N ILE A 13 -5.28 -10.40 10.22
CA ILE A 13 -6.62 -9.80 10.15
C ILE A 13 -7.61 -10.68 9.37
N VAL A 14 -7.25 -11.17 8.19
CA VAL A 14 -8.19 -11.92 7.33
C VAL A 14 -8.34 -13.39 7.76
N ASP A 15 -7.26 -14.04 8.19
CA ASP A 15 -7.28 -15.43 8.69
C ASP A 15 -8.15 -15.60 9.95
N PRO A 16 -8.10 -14.72 10.98
CA PRO A 16 -8.98 -14.80 12.14
C PRO A 16 -10.43 -14.40 11.84
N PHE A 17 -10.66 -13.57 10.81
CA PHE A 17 -11.98 -13.03 10.46
C PHE A 17 -12.29 -13.24 8.96
N PRO A 18 -12.59 -14.49 8.53
CA PRO A 18 -12.75 -14.83 7.12
C PRO A 18 -13.94 -14.11 6.44
N LEU A 19 -14.90 -13.58 7.22
CA LEU A 19 -15.97 -12.72 6.73
C LEU A 19 -15.45 -11.46 6.03
N LEU A 20 -14.31 -10.94 6.46
CA LEU A 20 -13.69 -9.74 5.88
C LEU A 20 -13.15 -9.98 4.46
N ALA A 21 -12.81 -11.23 4.12
CA ALA A 21 -12.36 -11.61 2.77
C ALA A 21 -13.46 -11.43 1.71
N LYS A 22 -14.74 -11.42 2.11
CA LYS A 22 -15.88 -11.18 1.20
C LYS A 22 -16.17 -9.69 0.99
N SER A 23 -15.50 -8.80 1.73
CA SER A 23 -15.76 -7.37 1.65
C SER A 23 -15.16 -6.75 0.37
N ALA A 24 -15.82 -5.72 -0.16
CA ALA A 24 -15.31 -4.95 -1.30
C ALA A 24 -13.94 -4.30 -1.01
N ALA A 25 -13.63 -4.04 0.26
CA ALA A 25 -12.34 -3.51 0.69
C ALA A 25 -11.20 -4.54 0.50
N TYR A 26 -11.45 -5.83 0.72
CA TYR A 26 -10.45 -6.87 0.43
C TYR A 26 -10.15 -6.98 -1.07
N SER A 27 -11.19 -6.96 -1.90
CA SER A 27 -11.06 -6.98 -3.36
C SER A 27 -10.30 -5.76 -3.90
N SER A 28 -10.60 -4.56 -3.40
CA SER A 28 -9.91 -3.34 -3.84
C SER A 28 -8.44 -3.31 -3.38
N MET A 29 -8.15 -3.80 -2.17
CA MET A 29 -6.79 -3.99 -1.66
C MET A 29 -6.00 -4.96 -2.55
N LEU A 30 -6.56 -6.12 -2.90
CA LEU A 30 -5.92 -7.10 -3.78
C LEU A 30 -5.67 -6.54 -5.18
N LEU A 31 -6.63 -5.79 -5.75
CA LEU A 31 -6.45 -5.13 -7.04
C LEU A 31 -5.32 -4.10 -6.97
N ALA A 32 -5.30 -3.27 -5.93
CA ALA A 32 -4.21 -2.31 -5.74
C ALA A 32 -2.86 -3.01 -5.62
N TRP A 33 -2.77 -4.09 -4.85
CA TRP A 33 -1.53 -4.87 -4.74
C TRP A 33 -1.11 -5.47 -6.08
N SER A 34 -2.04 -6.11 -6.80
CA SER A 34 -1.77 -6.71 -8.10
C SER A 34 -1.22 -5.69 -9.09
N VAL A 35 -1.86 -4.52 -9.16
CA VAL A 35 -1.41 -3.44 -10.04
C VAL A 35 -0.04 -2.89 -9.62
N THR A 36 0.24 -2.75 -8.32
CA THR A 36 1.60 -2.36 -7.86
C THR A 36 2.68 -3.38 -8.25
N GLU A 37 2.38 -4.68 -8.21
CA GLU A 37 3.29 -5.75 -8.63
C GLU A 37 3.57 -5.67 -10.13
N VAL A 38 2.52 -5.56 -10.96
CA VAL A 38 2.65 -5.48 -12.42
C VAL A 38 3.58 -4.34 -12.83
N ILE A 39 3.43 -3.16 -12.23
CA ILE A 39 4.25 -1.99 -12.54
C ILE A 39 5.70 -2.20 -12.10
N ARG A 40 5.91 -2.74 -10.91
CA ARG A 40 7.25 -3.01 -10.38
C ARG A 40 7.99 -4.00 -11.26
N TYR A 41 7.37 -5.13 -11.58
CA TYR A 41 8.02 -6.15 -12.41
C TYR A 41 8.22 -5.64 -13.84
N SER A 42 7.26 -4.91 -14.40
CA SER A 42 7.45 -4.25 -15.69
C SER A 42 8.68 -3.33 -15.67
N PHE A 43 8.82 -2.50 -14.63
CA PHE A 43 10.00 -1.63 -14.47
C PHE A 43 11.31 -2.44 -14.41
N PHE A 44 11.35 -3.54 -13.67
CA PHE A 44 12.55 -4.38 -13.61
C PHE A 44 12.87 -5.04 -14.94
N THR A 45 11.88 -5.57 -15.65
CA THR A 45 12.05 -6.17 -16.97
C THR A 45 12.64 -5.17 -17.95
N PHE A 46 12.06 -3.96 -18.05
CA PHE A 46 12.57 -2.91 -18.93
C PHE A 46 13.97 -2.41 -18.51
N SER A 47 14.20 -2.26 -17.20
CA SER A 47 15.52 -1.86 -16.70
C SER A 47 16.61 -2.88 -17.00
N LEU A 48 16.30 -4.19 -17.01
CA LEU A 48 17.25 -5.24 -17.39
C LEU A 48 17.51 -5.26 -18.89
N SER A 49 16.50 -4.97 -19.71
CA SER A 49 16.63 -4.92 -21.18
C SER A 49 17.40 -3.70 -21.70
N GLY A 50 17.97 -2.86 -20.83
CA GLY A 50 18.73 -1.66 -21.21
C GLY A 50 17.89 -0.51 -21.77
N TYR A 51 16.56 -0.69 -21.87
CA TYR A 51 15.63 0.30 -22.40
C TYR A 51 14.59 0.64 -21.32
N SER A 52 14.60 1.86 -20.80
CA SER A 52 13.61 2.31 -19.82
C SER A 52 12.59 3.24 -20.49
N PRO A 53 11.41 2.73 -20.91
CA PRO A 53 10.37 3.59 -21.46
C PRO A 53 9.99 4.68 -20.46
N ALA A 54 9.92 5.92 -20.92
CA ALA A 54 9.47 7.06 -20.12
C ALA A 54 8.08 6.81 -19.52
N LEU A 55 7.25 6.03 -20.21
CA LEU A 55 5.88 5.67 -19.81
C LEU A 55 5.85 4.79 -18.55
N VAL A 56 6.74 3.81 -18.40
CA VAL A 56 6.81 2.93 -17.22
C VAL A 56 7.36 3.68 -16.02
N SER A 57 8.37 4.52 -16.25
CA SER A 57 8.86 5.47 -15.24
C SER A 57 7.74 6.41 -14.78
N TRP A 58 6.98 6.97 -15.71
CA TRP A 58 5.86 7.86 -15.41
C TRP A 58 4.73 7.13 -14.65
N LEU A 59 4.36 5.92 -15.07
CA LEU A 59 3.33 5.11 -14.40
C LEU A 59 3.70 4.85 -12.94
N ARG A 60 4.97 4.49 -12.69
CA ARG A 60 5.50 4.25 -11.34
C ARG A 60 5.34 5.46 -10.42
N TYR A 61 5.57 6.67 -10.94
CA TYR A 61 5.50 7.90 -10.14
C TYR A 61 4.10 8.50 -10.04
N ASN A 62 3.18 8.21 -10.97
CA ASN A 62 1.82 8.76 -10.96
C ASN A 62 0.82 7.82 -10.31
N MET A 63 0.90 6.51 -10.54
CA MET A 63 -0.03 5.56 -9.92
C MET A 63 0.12 5.48 -8.41
N PHE A 64 1.25 5.92 -7.87
CA PHE A 64 1.43 6.10 -6.44
C PHE A 64 0.33 6.98 -5.80
N PHE A 65 -0.12 8.04 -6.48
CA PHE A 65 -1.16 8.92 -5.94
C PHE A 65 -2.55 8.28 -5.86
N VAL A 66 -2.82 7.25 -6.67
CA VAL A 66 -4.13 6.59 -6.72
C VAL A 66 -4.11 5.30 -5.91
N LEU A 67 -3.10 4.46 -6.13
CA LEU A 67 -2.97 3.16 -5.47
C LEU A 67 -2.73 3.29 -3.97
N TYR A 68 -2.00 4.33 -3.54
CA TYR A 68 -1.62 4.44 -2.14
C TYR A 68 -2.79 4.86 -1.23
N PRO A 69 -3.59 5.89 -1.56
CA PRO A 69 -4.81 6.18 -0.82
C PRO A 69 -5.83 5.05 -0.90
N LEU A 70 -5.94 4.38 -2.06
CA LEU A 70 -6.85 3.24 -2.22
C LEU A 70 -6.43 2.05 -1.35
N GLY A 71 -5.14 1.74 -1.28
CA GLY A 71 -4.61 0.69 -0.40
C GLY A 71 -4.82 1.03 1.08
N ILE A 72 -4.37 2.20 1.54
CA ILE A 72 -4.51 2.57 2.96
C ILE A 72 -5.98 2.68 3.38
N SER A 73 -6.85 3.26 2.54
CA SER A 73 -8.28 3.35 2.87
C SER A 73 -8.95 1.98 2.95
N SER A 74 -8.64 1.06 2.04
CA SER A 74 -9.16 -0.31 2.08
C SER A 74 -8.68 -1.09 3.30
N GLU A 75 -7.40 -0.96 3.66
CA GLU A 75 -6.82 -1.59 4.86
C GLU A 75 -7.44 -1.04 6.15
N CYS A 76 -7.59 0.28 6.27
CA CYS A 76 -8.26 0.91 7.41
C CYS A 76 -9.73 0.49 7.51
N TRP A 77 -10.43 0.38 6.37
CA TRP A 77 -11.83 -0.05 6.33
C TRP A 77 -12.01 -1.49 6.78
N LEU A 78 -11.10 -2.38 6.38
CA LEU A 78 -11.06 -3.78 6.81
C LEU A 78 -10.85 -3.88 8.33
N ILE A 79 -9.86 -3.19 8.87
CA ILE A 79 -9.57 -3.18 10.30
C ILE A 79 -10.75 -2.62 11.08
N TYR A 80 -11.34 -1.51 10.62
CA TYR A 80 -12.51 -0.92 11.27
C TYR A 80 -13.70 -1.88 11.30
N SER A 81 -13.95 -2.55 10.16
CA SER A 81 -15.02 -3.56 10.03
C SER A 81 -14.76 -4.81 10.89
N ALA A 82 -13.49 -5.11 11.20
CA ALA A 82 -13.09 -6.22 12.06
C ALA A 82 -13.33 -5.95 13.56
N ILE A 83 -13.38 -4.69 14.00
CA ILE A 83 -13.51 -4.32 15.43
C ILE A 83 -14.84 -4.81 16.01
N GLY A 84 -15.94 -4.71 15.26
CA GLY A 84 -17.26 -5.17 15.71
C GLY A 84 -17.27 -6.67 16.06
N PRO A 85 -16.96 -7.55 15.09
CA PRO A 85 -16.83 -9.00 15.33
C PRO A 85 -15.79 -9.35 16.39
N ALA A 86 -14.67 -8.63 16.44
CA ALA A 86 -13.64 -8.85 17.46
C ALA A 86 -14.13 -8.59 18.88
N ARG A 87 -14.98 -7.57 19.09
CA ARG A 87 -15.56 -7.26 20.41
C ARG A 87 -16.46 -8.38 20.94
N GLU A 88 -17.19 -9.04 20.06
CA GLU A 88 -18.09 -10.15 20.43
C GLU A 88 -17.33 -11.42 20.81
N VAL A 89 -16.16 -11.64 20.21
CA VAL A 89 -15.31 -12.80 20.52
C VAL A 89 -14.47 -12.53 21.77
N ARG A 90 -13.68 -11.44 21.76
CA ARG A 90 -12.81 -11.03 22.87
C ARG A 90 -12.56 -9.53 22.83
N VAL A 91 -12.99 -8.83 23.88
CA VAL A 91 -12.80 -7.37 23.99
C VAL A 91 -11.33 -6.96 23.80
N GLU A 92 -10.37 -7.71 24.35
CA GLU A 92 -8.93 -7.43 24.23
C GLU A 92 -8.46 -7.37 22.77
N TYR A 93 -8.98 -8.23 21.90
CA TYR A 93 -8.66 -8.22 20.47
C TYR A 93 -9.12 -6.91 19.80
N ALA A 94 -10.27 -6.38 20.20
CA ALA A 94 -10.77 -5.12 19.67
C ALA A 94 -9.90 -3.92 20.09
N TRP A 95 -9.38 -3.91 21.33
CA TRP A 95 -8.44 -2.88 21.79
C TRP A 95 -7.13 -2.93 21.00
N VAL A 96 -6.60 -4.14 20.73
CA VAL A 96 -5.40 -4.32 19.90
C VAL A 96 -5.63 -3.82 18.48
N LEU A 97 -6.76 -4.16 17.84
CA LEU A 97 -7.10 -3.68 16.49
C LEU A 97 -7.27 -2.15 16.44
N GLN A 98 -7.88 -1.55 17.47
CA GLN A 98 -7.98 -0.09 17.59
C GLN A 98 -6.61 0.57 17.73
N LEU A 99 -5.72 0.01 18.54
CA LEU A 99 -4.35 0.51 18.71
C LEU A 99 -3.54 0.38 17.41
N ILE A 100 -3.67 -0.74 16.69
CA ILE A 100 -3.07 -0.93 15.37
C ILE A 100 -3.57 0.15 14.42
N LEU A 101 -4.88 0.40 14.33
CA LEU A 101 -5.45 1.43 13.46
C LEU A 101 -4.90 2.83 13.82
N LEU A 102 -4.79 3.14 15.11
CA LEU A 102 -4.31 4.43 15.61
C LEU A 102 -2.85 4.67 15.25
N VAL A 103 -1.99 3.64 15.28
CA VAL A 103 -0.58 3.74 14.87
C VAL A 103 -0.42 3.69 13.34
N TYR A 104 -1.28 2.94 12.65
CA TYR A 104 -1.18 2.71 11.21
C TYR A 104 -1.53 3.96 10.39
N VAL A 105 -2.53 4.73 10.80
CA VAL A 105 -2.93 5.98 10.14
C VAL A 105 -1.78 7.02 10.08
N PRO A 106 -1.14 7.42 11.19
CA PRO A 106 -0.02 8.35 11.13
C PRO A 106 1.22 7.73 10.46
N GLY A 107 1.49 6.43 10.67
CA GLY A 107 2.60 5.74 10.02
C GLY A 107 2.49 5.74 8.49
N SER A 108 1.28 5.49 7.96
CA SER A 108 1.02 5.49 6.53
C SER A 108 1.16 6.89 5.90
N TYR A 109 0.74 7.94 6.61
CA TYR A 109 0.93 9.33 6.21
C TYR A 109 2.41 9.72 6.13
N ILE A 110 3.20 9.36 7.15
CA ILE A 110 4.66 9.61 7.16
C ILE A 110 5.32 8.90 5.97
N LEU A 111 4.95 7.64 5.71
CA LEU A 111 5.49 6.89 4.58
C LEU A 111 5.11 7.52 3.23
N PHE A 112 3.89 8.06 3.10
CA PHE A 112 3.46 8.81 1.91
C PHE A 112 4.31 10.05 1.67
N THR A 113 4.52 10.86 2.71
CA THR A 113 5.34 12.08 2.61
C THR A 113 6.80 11.77 2.28
N HIS A 114 7.36 10.69 2.82
CA HIS A 114 8.70 10.22 2.45
C HIS A 114 8.80 9.83 0.96
N MET A 115 7.81 9.12 0.41
CA MET A 115 7.81 8.78 -1.02
C MET A 115 7.64 10.01 -1.92
N MET A 116 6.86 11.01 -1.49
CA MET A 116 6.81 12.30 -2.18
C MET A 116 8.17 13.01 -2.18
N ALA A 117 8.91 12.96 -1.06
CA ALA A 117 10.25 13.52 -0.96
C ALA A 117 11.25 12.79 -1.86
N GLN A 118 11.19 11.45 -1.92
CA GLN A 118 12.01 10.65 -2.84
C GLN A 118 11.72 10.98 -4.31
N ARG A 119 10.45 11.15 -4.69
CA ARG A 119 10.06 11.61 -6.04
C ARG A 119 10.67 12.95 -6.38
N ARG A 120 10.58 13.95 -5.48
CA ARG A 120 11.19 15.27 -5.70
C ARG A 120 12.69 15.18 -5.95
N LYS A 121 13.38 14.29 -5.21
CA LYS A 121 14.82 14.04 -5.37
C LYS A 121 15.15 13.48 -6.76
N VAL A 122 14.42 12.46 -7.22
CA VAL A 122 14.65 11.85 -8.54
C VAL A 122 14.32 12.81 -9.68
N MET A 123 13.23 13.57 -9.57
CA MET A 123 12.85 14.55 -10.59
C MET A 123 13.86 15.69 -10.71
N ARG A 124 14.41 16.17 -9.59
CA ARG A 124 15.51 17.15 -9.58
C ARG A 124 16.80 16.60 -10.19
N GLY A 125 17.15 15.34 -9.89
CA GLY A 125 18.33 14.69 -10.48
C GLY A 125 18.23 14.56 -12.01
N LYS A 126 17.04 14.23 -12.53
CA LYS A 126 16.79 14.17 -14.00
C LYS A 126 16.82 15.54 -14.69
N GLN A 127 16.48 16.63 -13.98
CA GLN A 127 16.62 17.99 -14.52
C GLN A 127 18.08 18.42 -14.60
N ALA A 128 18.90 18.15 -13.57
CA ALA A 128 20.32 18.49 -13.57
C ALA A 128 21.10 17.78 -14.69
N GLN A 129 20.75 16.53 -15.00
CA GLN A 129 21.39 15.76 -16.09
C GLN A 129 20.97 16.22 -17.50
N LYS A 130 19.88 16.98 -17.65
CA LYS A 130 19.45 17.57 -18.93
C LYS A 130 20.12 18.92 -19.25
N THR A 131 20.81 19.50 -18.27
CA THR A 131 21.44 20.84 -18.39
C THR A 131 22.95 20.76 -18.61
N LEU A 132 23.53 19.55 -18.58
CA LEU A 132 24.90 19.21 -18.99
C LEU A 132 24.86 18.59 -20.38
#